data_AF-G9ZQ54-F1
#
_entry.id   AF-G9ZQ54-F1
#
_cell.length_a   1.000
_cell.length_b   1.000
_cell.length_c   1.000
_cell.angle_alpha   90.00
_cell.angle_beta   90.00
_cell.angle_gamma   90.00
#
_symmetry.space_group_name_H-M   'P 1'
#
loop_
_entity.id
_entity.type
_entity.pdbx_description
1 polymer ?
#
loop_
_entity_poly.entity_id
_entity_poly.type
_entity_poly.pdbx_seq_one_letter_code
_entity_poly.pdbx_strand_id
1 'polypeptide(L)'
;MLLLYSRFHGILEGTVIWKIGDITMKKATNHKQFSVMINDRVADRLDQFSTTMGVSESAAVEIAINYFFDDPKLISGLMKGYREMANLNREISHDFSCCEEDADVHLAQYRRRLRSFE
;
A
#
# COMPACT_ATOMS: atom_id res chain seq x y z
N MET A 1 -12.04 16.88 2.36
CA MET A 1 -11.96 17.44 0.98
C MET A 1 -10.51 17.59 0.59
N LEU A 2 -10.13 17.01 -0.56
CA LEU A 2 -8.78 16.88 -1.09
C LEU A 2 -8.08 18.22 -1.38
N LEU A 3 -6.76 18.27 -1.18
CA LEU A 3 -5.84 18.85 -2.16
C LEU A 3 -4.48 18.14 -2.05
N LEU A 4 -4.17 17.29 -3.04
CA LEU A 4 -2.79 17.05 -3.46
C LEU A 4 -2.80 16.71 -4.95
N TYR A 5 -2.66 17.79 -5.72
CA TYR A 5 -2.26 17.80 -7.11
C TYR A 5 -0.91 17.08 -7.25
N SER A 6 -0.81 16.13 -8.17
CA SER A 6 0.47 15.81 -8.80
C SER A 6 0.23 15.47 -10.26
N ARG A 7 0.54 16.49 -11.07
CA ARG A 7 0.60 16.51 -12.51
C ARG A 7 2.01 16.01 -12.88
N PHE A 8 2.13 14.81 -13.45
CA PHE A 8 3.30 14.45 -14.21
C PHE A 8 2.87 14.10 -15.63
N HIS A 9 3.17 15.03 -16.53
CA HIS A 9 3.09 14.85 -17.96
C HIS A 9 4.49 15.07 -18.51
N GLY A 10 4.93 14.12 -19.33
CA GLY A 10 6.14 14.15 -20.12
C GLY A 10 7.23 13.22 -19.59
N ILE A 11 7.99 12.52 -20.43
CA ILE A 11 8.13 12.57 -21.88
C ILE A 11 8.92 11.28 -22.26
N LEU A 12 8.48 10.65 -23.35
CA LEU A 12 9.20 9.81 -24.33
C LEU A 12 9.96 8.54 -23.88
N GLU A 13 9.39 7.41 -24.33
CA GLU A 13 10.03 6.33 -25.11
C GLU A 13 11.56 6.38 -25.20
N GLY A 14 12.23 5.51 -24.45
CA GLY A 14 13.67 5.28 -24.53
C GLY A 14 14.00 4.11 -25.46
N THR A 15 14.11 4.39 -26.75
CA THR A 15 14.80 3.55 -27.74
C THR A 15 16.23 3.27 -27.27
N VAL A 16 16.60 1.98 -27.18
CA VAL A 16 17.96 1.56 -26.82
C VAL A 16 18.86 1.64 -28.05
N ILE A 17 19.71 2.66 -28.12
CA ILE A 17 20.86 2.69 -29.03
C ILE A 17 22.08 2.19 -28.25
N TRP A 18 22.60 1.04 -28.65
CA TRP A 18 23.82 0.47 -28.08
C TRP A 18 25.03 1.29 -28.54
N LYS A 19 25.77 1.88 -27.60
CA LYS A 19 27.17 2.27 -27.80
C LYS A 19 28.04 1.63 -26.73
N ILE A 20 28.96 0.80 -27.21
CA ILE A 20 30.02 0.14 -26.47
C ILE A 20 30.99 1.23 -25.97
N GLY A 21 31.22 1.26 -24.67
CA GLY A 21 32.20 2.13 -24.01
C GLY A 21 32.04 2.01 -22.50
N ASP A 22 33.09 1.59 -21.82
CA ASP A 22 33.14 1.24 -20.41
C ASP A 22 32.37 2.22 -19.49
N ILE A 23 31.29 1.73 -18.89
CA ILE A 23 30.65 2.37 -17.74
C ILE A 23 30.53 1.29 -16.67
N THR A 24 31.32 1.42 -15.62
CA THR A 24 31.12 0.68 -14.37
C THR A 24 29.71 0.99 -13.87
N MET A 25 28.83 -0.01 -13.95
CA MET A 25 27.46 0.08 -13.47
C MET A 25 27.49 0.09 -11.94
N LYS A 26 27.71 1.25 -11.32
CA LYS A 26 27.32 1.44 -9.92
C LYS A 26 25.81 1.56 -9.89
N LYS A 27 25.13 0.41 -9.84
CA LYS A 27 23.72 0.34 -9.46
C LYS A 27 23.63 0.99 -8.09
N ALA A 28 23.08 2.20 -8.01
CA ALA A 28 22.75 2.81 -6.74
C ALA A 28 21.64 1.95 -6.11
N THR A 29 22.02 1.00 -5.26
CA THR A 29 21.10 0.24 -4.44
C THR A 29 20.58 1.20 -3.37
N ASN A 30 19.55 1.97 -3.71
CA ASN A 30 18.70 2.64 -2.74
C ASN A 30 18.06 1.55 -1.87
N HIS A 31 18.79 1.08 -0.86
CA HIS A 31 18.31 0.08 0.10
C HIS A 31 17.25 0.76 0.95
N LYS A 32 15.98 0.56 0.57
CA LYS A 32 14.85 0.87 1.45
C LYS A 32 14.89 -0.12 2.62
N GLN A 33 15.25 0.37 3.79
CA GLN A 33 15.19 -0.41 5.02
C GLN A 33 13.78 -0.29 5.60
N PHE A 34 13.21 -1.42 5.98
CA PHE A 34 11.95 -1.49 6.72
C PHE A 34 12.11 -2.46 7.89
N SER A 35 11.33 -2.26 8.94
CA SER A 35 11.28 -3.14 10.11
C SER A 35 9.91 -3.78 10.18
N VAL A 36 9.88 -5.08 10.49
CA VAL A 36 8.65 -5.86 10.61
C VAL A 36 8.69 -6.60 11.92
N MET A 37 7.57 -6.58 12.65
CA MET A 37 7.39 -7.46 13.80
C MET A 37 6.78 -8.76 13.32
N ILE A 38 7.42 -9.86 13.67
CA ILE A 38 6.90 -11.22 13.49
C ILE A 38 6.72 -11.85 14.87
N ASN A 39 5.86 -12.84 14.98
CA ASN A 39 5.70 -13.56 16.23
C ASN A 39 6.87 -14.54 16.46
N ASP A 40 7.08 -14.92 17.73
CA ASP A 40 8.19 -15.78 18.15
C ASP A 40 8.20 -17.10 17.37
N ARG A 41 7.02 -17.69 17.15
CA ARG A 41 6.90 -18.94 16.37
C ARG A 41 7.41 -18.81 14.94
N VAL A 42 7.22 -17.67 14.27
CA VAL A 42 7.72 -17.46 12.91
C VAL A 42 9.21 -17.13 12.95
N ALA A 43 9.68 -16.42 13.97
CA ALA A 43 11.11 -16.16 14.19
C ALA A 43 11.89 -17.47 14.39
N ASP A 44 11.43 -18.36 15.26
CA ASP A 44 12.06 -19.67 15.51
C ASP A 44 12.13 -20.51 14.23
N ARG A 45 11.08 -20.49 13.42
CA ARG A 45 11.03 -21.21 12.14
C ARG A 45 11.98 -20.61 11.10
N LEU A 46 12.14 -19.28 11.10
CA LEU A 46 13.06 -18.60 10.22
C LEU A 46 14.51 -18.94 10.59
N ASP A 47 14.85 -18.90 11.88
CA ASP A 47 16.17 -19.26 12.39
C ASP A 47 16.52 -20.72 12.09
N GLN A 48 15.58 -21.65 12.34
CA GLN A 48 15.74 -23.07 12.01
C GLN A 48 15.97 -23.27 10.51
N PHE A 49 15.21 -22.57 9.65
CA PHE A 49 15.36 -22.64 8.21
C PHE A 49 16.72 -22.10 7.75
N SER A 50 17.12 -20.93 8.26
CA SER A 50 18.41 -20.30 7.99
C SER A 50 19.58 -21.20 8.37
N THR A 51 19.51 -21.82 9.56
CA THR A 51 20.52 -22.77 10.04
C THR A 51 20.56 -24.03 9.18
N THR A 52 19.40 -24.59 8.81
CA THR A 52 19.31 -25.83 8.02
C THR A 52 19.84 -25.65 6.59
N MET A 53 19.51 -24.51 5.96
CA MET A 53 19.86 -24.23 4.57
C MET A 53 21.20 -23.50 4.43
N GLY A 54 21.84 -23.09 5.53
CA GLY A 54 23.10 -22.36 5.53
C GLY A 54 23.01 -20.97 4.90
N VAL A 55 21.84 -20.32 5.02
CA VAL A 55 21.58 -18.98 4.44
C VAL A 55 21.29 -17.97 5.54
N SER A 56 21.65 -16.70 5.32
CA SER A 56 21.30 -15.63 6.27
C SER A 56 19.78 -15.44 6.33
N GLU A 57 19.28 -14.97 7.47
CA GLU A 57 17.86 -14.62 7.64
C GLU A 57 17.38 -13.63 6.58
N SER A 58 18.22 -12.64 6.24
CA SER A 58 17.94 -11.67 5.18
C SER A 58 17.73 -12.32 3.82
N ALA A 59 18.57 -13.30 3.46
CA ALA A 59 18.44 -14.03 2.20
C ALA A 59 17.22 -14.95 2.21
N ALA A 60 16.92 -15.60 3.33
CA ALA A 60 15.71 -16.40 3.50
C ALA A 60 14.44 -15.56 3.33
N VAL A 61 14.41 -14.37 3.92
CA VAL A 61 13.30 -13.40 3.76
C VAL A 61 13.20 -12.93 2.31
N GLU A 62 14.31 -12.63 1.65
CA GLU A 62 14.33 -12.21 0.24
C GLU A 62 13.82 -13.31 -0.69
N ILE A 63 14.20 -14.58 -0.46
CA ILE A 63 13.67 -15.74 -1.19
C ILE A 63 12.17 -15.86 -0.99
N ALA A 64 11.68 -15.73 0.25
CA ALA A 64 10.26 -15.80 0.54
C ALA A 64 9.49 -14.65 -0.14
N ILE A 65 10.01 -13.43 -0.08
CA ILE A 65 9.42 -12.27 -0.76
C ILE A 65 9.36 -12.54 -2.27
N ASN A 66 10.46 -12.93 -2.91
CA ASN A 66 10.46 -13.21 -4.35
C ASN A 66 9.45 -14.32 -4.68
N TYR A 67 9.42 -15.41 -3.91
CA TYR A 67 8.46 -16.49 -4.14
C TYR A 67 6.98 -16.05 -4.05
N PHE A 68 6.62 -15.22 -3.07
CA PHE A 68 5.24 -14.77 -2.88
C PHE A 68 4.85 -13.61 -3.82
N PHE A 69 5.79 -12.73 -4.16
CA PHE A 69 5.55 -11.57 -5.01
C PHE A 69 5.79 -11.84 -6.50
N ASP A 70 6.39 -12.98 -6.88
CA ASP A 70 6.52 -13.42 -8.27
C ASP A 70 5.26 -14.12 -8.80
N ASP A 71 4.18 -14.25 -8.01
CA ASP A 71 2.86 -14.63 -8.54
C ASP A 71 2.04 -13.38 -8.91
N PRO A 72 2.10 -12.92 -10.17
CA PRO A 72 1.33 -11.75 -10.62
C PRO A 72 -0.18 -11.96 -10.51
N LYS A 73 -0.68 -13.21 -10.44
CA LYS A 73 -2.11 -13.48 -10.23
C LYS A 73 -2.52 -13.22 -8.79
N LEU A 74 -1.67 -13.55 -7.82
CA LEU A 74 -1.90 -13.26 -6.40
C LEU A 74 -1.99 -11.75 -6.18
N ILE A 75 -1.01 -11.00 -6.69
CA ILE A 75 -0.98 -9.53 -6.56
C ILE A 75 -2.17 -8.89 -7.27
N SER A 76 -2.45 -9.30 -8.52
CA SER A 76 -3.60 -8.80 -9.28
C SER A 76 -4.94 -9.10 -8.60
N GLY A 77 -5.08 -10.30 -8.02
CA GLY A 77 -6.26 -10.70 -7.26
C GLY A 77 -6.47 -9.86 -6.00
N LEU A 78 -5.41 -9.61 -5.23
CA LEU A 78 -5.47 -8.73 -4.05
C LEU A 78 -5.85 -7.30 -4.44
N MET A 79 -5.21 -6.73 -5.47
CA MET A 79 -5.53 -5.39 -5.97
C MET A 79 -6.98 -5.29 -6.46
N LYS A 80 -7.47 -6.33 -7.15
CA LYS A 80 -8.86 -6.40 -7.61
C LYS A 80 -9.83 -6.44 -6.44
N GLY A 81 -9.59 -7.29 -5.44
CA GLY A 81 -10.44 -7.38 -4.24
C GLY A 81 -10.53 -6.06 -3.47
N TYR A 82 -9.40 -5.37 -3.27
CA TYR A 82 -9.41 -4.05 -2.64
C TYR A 82 -10.15 -3.00 -3.47
N ARG A 83 -10.05 -3.05 -4.80
CA ARG A 83 -10.80 -2.14 -5.68
C ARG A 83 -12.30 -2.39 -5.61
N GLU A 84 -12.73 -3.65 -5.60
CA GLU A 84 -14.14 -4.03 -5.48
C GLU A 84 -14.72 -3.55 -4.14
N MET A 85 -13.99 -3.73 -3.04
CA MET A 85 -14.41 -3.23 -1.73
C MET A 85 -14.39 -1.70 -1.64
N ALA A 86 -13.43 -1.03 -2.29
CA ALA A 86 -13.43 0.43 -2.35
C ALA A 86 -14.67 0.96 -3.10
N ASN A 87 -15.10 0.27 -4.15
CA ASN A 87 -16.32 0.62 -4.88
C ASN A 87 -17.56 0.40 -4.01
N LEU A 88 -17.68 -0.76 -3.36
CA LEU A 88 -18.78 -1.04 -2.43
C LEU A 88 -18.85 -0.02 -1.29
N ASN A 89 -17.72 0.29 -0.67
CA ASN A 89 -17.65 1.29 0.39
C ASN A 89 -18.08 2.67 -0.10
N ARG A 90 -17.75 3.01 -1.35
CA ARG A 90 -18.17 4.26 -1.98
C ARG A 90 -19.66 4.31 -2.24
N GLU A 91 -20.25 3.22 -2.74
CA GLU A 91 -21.69 3.10 -2.97
C GLU A 91 -22.47 3.21 -1.66
N ILE A 92 -22.06 2.47 -0.64
CA ILE A 92 -22.66 2.56 0.71
C ILE A 92 -22.55 4.00 1.24
N SER A 93 -21.35 4.59 1.18
CA SER A 93 -21.15 5.97 1.68
C SER A 93 -22.01 6.98 0.93
N HIS A 94 -22.24 6.77 -0.38
CA HIS A 94 -23.11 7.61 -1.18
C HIS A 94 -24.59 7.44 -0.79
N ASP A 95 -25.04 6.21 -0.59
CA ASP A 95 -26.46 5.94 -0.27
C ASP A 95 -26.85 6.47 1.12
N PHE A 96 -25.90 6.53 2.05
CA PHE A 96 -26.12 7.06 3.39
C PHE A 96 -25.83 8.57 3.55
N SER A 97 -25.25 9.24 2.55
CA SER A 97 -24.87 10.65 2.67
C SER A 97 -26.06 11.58 2.95
N CYS A 98 -27.20 11.36 2.31
CA CYS A 98 -28.42 12.13 2.55
C CYS A 98 -28.91 12.01 4.00
N CYS A 99 -28.77 10.82 4.61
CA CYS A 99 -29.15 10.60 6.00
C CYS A 99 -28.19 11.30 6.96
N GLU A 100 -26.88 11.32 6.65
CA GLU A 100 -25.89 12.07 7.42
C GLU A 100 -26.15 13.58 7.36
N GLU A 101 -26.44 14.11 6.17
CA GLU A 101 -26.76 15.54 5.98
C GLU A 101 -28.01 15.95 6.76
N ASP A 102 -29.06 15.14 6.74
CA ASP A 102 -30.30 15.42 7.48
C ASP A 102 -30.09 15.32 9.00
N ALA A 103 -29.34 14.31 9.46
CA ALA A 103 -28.97 14.17 10.86
C ALA A 103 -28.13 15.37 11.36
N ASP A 104 -27.21 15.87 10.54
CA ASP A 104 -26.41 17.05 10.86
C ASP A 104 -27.25 18.32 10.97
N VAL A 105 -28.25 18.49 10.10
CA VAL A 105 -29.21 19.60 10.18
C VAL A 105 -30.01 19.52 11.49
N HIS A 106 -30.53 18.34 11.83
CA HIS A 106 -31.28 18.15 13.07
C HIS A 106 -30.42 18.38 14.32
N LEU A 107 -29.18 17.89 14.33
CA LEU A 107 -28.21 18.14 15.41
C LEU A 107 -27.89 19.63 15.55
N ALA A 108 -27.68 20.34 14.43
CA ALA A 108 -27.42 21.77 14.44
C ALA A 108 -28.61 22.57 14.99
N GLN A 109 -29.84 22.20 14.60
CA GLN A 109 -31.05 22.82 15.12
C GLN A 109 -31.25 22.56 16.62
N TYR A 110 -30.98 21.33 17.08
CA TYR A 110 -31.04 20.98 18.50
C TYR A 110 -30.02 21.77 19.33
N ARG A 111 -28.76 21.84 18.87
CA ARG A 111 -27.68 22.62 19.51
C ARG A 111 -27.96 24.12 19.53
N ARG A 112 -28.66 24.66 18.53
CA ARG A 112 -29.11 26.07 18.54
C ARG A 112 -30.20 26.30 19.57
N ARG A 113 -31.20 25.40 19.65
CA ARG A 113 -32.27 25.49 20.64
C ARG A 113 -31.72 25.45 22.06
N LEU A 114 -30.80 24.54 22.38
CA LEU A 114 -30.18 24.49 23.72
C LEU A 114 -29.53 25.82 24.12
N ARG A 115 -28.81 26.47 23.20
CA ARG A 115 -28.14 27.76 23.46
C ARG A 115 -29.07 28.96 23.54
N SER A 116 -30.32 28.85 23.08
CA SER A 116 -31.32 29.90 23.24
C SER A 116 -32.09 29.80 24.57
N PHE A 117 -31.86 28.75 25.36
CA PHE A 117 -32.45 28.55 26.69
C PHE A 117 -31.46 28.87 27.84
N GLU A 118 -30.24 29.33 27.51
CA GLU A 118 -29.26 29.93 28.43
C GLU A 118 -29.29 31.46 28.29
#